data_AF-A0A654CL30-F1
#
_entry.id   AF-A0A654CL30-F1
#
_cell.length_a   1.000
_cell.length_b   1.000
_cell.length_c   1.000
_cell.angle_alpha   90.00
_cell.angle_beta   90.00
_cell.angle_gamma   90.00
#
_symmetry.space_group_name_H-M   'P 1'
#
loop_
_entity.id
_entity.type
_entity.pdbx_description
1 polymer ?
#
loop_
_entity_poly.entity_id
_entity_poly.type
_entity_poly.pdbx_seq_one_letter_code
_entity_poly.pdbx_strand_id
1 'polypeptide(L)'
;MNTPAYIGRFAPTPSGYLHFGSLVAALASYLDARAVNGRWLLRMEDLDPPREVAGAQEGILSTLESYGFEWDGELVRQSNRHGEYAALVERLLSQGLAYACTCSRKQLEGTQGIYPGTCRNAGHGFADAAIRLRVPELSYHFVDRVQGDYRQHLGREVGDFVIRRRDGLYAYQLAVVLDDAWQGITDIVRGADLLDSTPRQLYLQELLGLSQPRYLHVPLIIQPDGHKLGKSYRSPPLPADQATPLLIRALRALGQPLPDGAPHGQPAELLRWASQHWDASLIPRSLTLAEAQLR
;
A
#
# COMPACT_ATOMS: atom_id res chain seq x y z
N MET A 1 -21.38 21.62 1.68
CA MET A 1 -20.09 21.29 1.04
C MET A 1 -20.25 19.88 0.51
N ASN A 2 -20.12 19.65 -0.80
CA ASN A 2 -20.18 18.30 -1.36
C ASN A 2 -18.94 17.54 -0.86
N THR A 3 -19.13 16.48 -0.08
CA THR A 3 -18.06 15.53 0.23
C THR A 3 -17.49 15.03 -1.10
N PRO A 4 -16.16 15.03 -1.31
CA PRO A 4 -15.59 14.51 -2.55
C PRO A 4 -16.03 13.06 -2.77
N ALA A 5 -16.34 12.72 -4.02
CA ALA A 5 -16.73 11.37 -4.39
C ALA A 5 -15.62 10.38 -4.01
N TYR A 6 -16.01 9.22 -3.47
CA TYR A 6 -15.05 8.20 -3.02
C TYR A 6 -14.25 7.66 -4.21
N ILE A 7 -12.92 7.68 -4.11
CA ILE A 7 -12.00 7.01 -5.03
C ILE A 7 -10.98 6.24 -4.19
N GLY A 8 -11.05 4.91 -4.27
CA GLY A 8 -10.09 3.99 -3.67
C GLY A 8 -9.27 3.27 -4.73
N ARG A 9 -8.29 2.48 -4.29
CA ARG A 9 -7.48 1.66 -5.19
C ARG A 9 -6.93 0.39 -4.56
N PHE A 10 -6.69 -0.61 -5.39
CA PHE A 10 -5.75 -1.69 -5.10
C PHE A 10 -4.44 -1.46 -5.84
N ALA A 11 -3.32 -1.59 -5.13
CA ALA A 11 -2.00 -1.25 -5.66
C ALA A 11 -0.97 -2.37 -5.40
N PRO A 12 -1.04 -3.51 -6.13
CA PRO A 12 -0.14 -4.64 -5.91
C PRO A 12 1.24 -4.42 -6.54
N THR A 13 2.28 -4.93 -5.88
CA THR A 13 3.64 -5.06 -6.43
C THR A 13 3.81 -6.43 -7.11
N PRO A 14 4.26 -6.52 -8.38
CA PRO A 14 4.40 -7.79 -9.11
C PRO A 14 5.66 -8.60 -8.74
N SER A 15 6.04 -8.58 -7.46
CA SER A 15 7.14 -9.39 -6.90
C SER A 15 6.78 -10.88 -6.66
N GLY A 16 5.61 -11.29 -7.17
CA GLY A 16 4.97 -12.58 -6.98
C GLY A 16 3.48 -12.47 -7.28
N TYR A 17 2.79 -13.62 -7.34
CA TYR A 17 1.35 -13.65 -7.57
C TYR A 17 0.55 -13.15 -6.35
N LEU A 18 -0.75 -12.91 -6.55
CA LEU A 18 -1.65 -12.70 -5.41
C LEU A 18 -1.60 -13.92 -4.48
N HIS A 19 -1.60 -13.63 -3.18
CA HIS A 19 -1.75 -14.59 -2.12
C HIS A 19 -2.95 -14.18 -1.28
N PHE A 20 -3.33 -15.01 -0.31
CA PHE A 20 -4.54 -14.76 0.47
C PHE A 20 -4.51 -13.40 1.21
N GLY A 21 -3.35 -12.99 1.73
CA GLY A 21 -3.20 -11.65 2.35
C GLY A 21 -3.45 -10.49 1.38
N SER A 22 -2.95 -10.57 0.14
CA SER A 22 -3.24 -9.53 -0.86
C SER A 22 -4.66 -9.60 -1.41
N LEU A 23 -5.29 -10.78 -1.42
CA LEU A 23 -6.73 -10.93 -1.67
C LEU A 23 -7.56 -10.21 -0.59
N VAL A 24 -7.21 -10.35 0.69
CA VAL A 24 -7.90 -9.64 1.79
C VAL A 24 -7.82 -8.12 1.60
N ALA A 25 -6.65 -7.60 1.22
CA ALA A 25 -6.49 -6.17 0.94
C ALA A 25 -7.28 -5.72 -0.31
N ALA A 26 -7.25 -6.51 -1.38
CA ALA A 26 -8.04 -6.24 -2.59
C ALA A 26 -9.54 -6.21 -2.26
N LEU A 27 -10.03 -7.24 -1.57
CA LEU A 27 -11.43 -7.35 -1.16
C LEU A 27 -11.87 -6.18 -0.30
N ALA A 28 -11.13 -5.86 0.78
CA ALA A 28 -11.50 -4.75 1.65
C ALA A 28 -11.53 -3.42 0.89
N SER A 29 -10.52 -3.14 0.07
CA SER A 29 -10.48 -1.88 -0.70
C SER A 29 -11.59 -1.79 -1.75
N TYR A 30 -11.97 -2.90 -2.36
CA TYR A 30 -13.06 -2.99 -3.31
C TYR A 30 -14.41 -2.77 -2.63
N LEU A 31 -14.71 -3.52 -1.57
CA LEU A 31 -16.00 -3.43 -0.86
C LEU A 31 -16.20 -2.04 -0.26
N ASP A 32 -15.14 -1.46 0.32
CA ASP A 32 -15.21 -0.12 0.88
C ASP A 32 -15.55 0.95 -0.17
N ALA A 33 -15.04 0.80 -1.38
CA ALA A 33 -15.40 1.66 -2.51
C ALA A 33 -16.84 1.42 -2.99
N ARG A 34 -17.21 0.15 -3.22
CA ARG A 34 -18.49 -0.21 -3.81
C ARG A 34 -19.67 0.02 -2.86
N ALA A 35 -19.48 -0.09 -1.54
CA ALA A 35 -20.52 0.17 -0.55
C ALA A 35 -21.08 1.59 -0.59
N VAL A 36 -20.29 2.55 -1.08
CA VAL A 36 -20.68 3.96 -1.21
C VAL A 36 -20.82 4.39 -2.68
N ASN A 37 -20.92 3.43 -3.61
CA ASN A 37 -20.94 3.67 -5.06
C ASN A 37 -19.73 4.51 -5.55
N GLY A 38 -18.59 4.33 -4.90
CA GLY A 38 -17.32 4.96 -5.24
C GLY A 38 -16.60 4.24 -6.38
N ARG A 39 -15.48 4.84 -6.80
CA ARG A 39 -14.57 4.24 -7.77
C ARG A 39 -13.50 3.40 -7.10
N TRP A 40 -13.16 2.28 -7.72
CA TRP A 40 -12.05 1.41 -7.31
C TRP A 40 -11.06 1.25 -8.46
N LEU A 41 -9.87 1.84 -8.32
CA LEU A 41 -8.84 1.84 -9.34
C LEU A 41 -7.84 0.70 -9.13
N LEU A 42 -7.12 0.34 -10.20
CA LEU A 42 -6.01 -0.60 -10.13
C LEU A 42 -4.70 0.07 -10.58
N ARG A 43 -3.65 -0.07 -9.78
CA ARG A 43 -2.31 0.43 -10.09
C ARG A 43 -1.26 -0.65 -9.84
N MET A 44 -0.51 -1.04 -10.86
CA MET A 44 0.63 -1.94 -10.69
C MET A 44 1.84 -1.15 -10.16
N GLU A 45 2.37 -1.56 -9.01
CA GLU A 45 3.55 -0.95 -8.37
C GLU A 45 4.85 -1.65 -8.80
N ASP A 46 5.13 -1.61 -10.10
CA ASP A 46 6.30 -2.18 -10.80
C ASP A 46 7.52 -1.24 -10.79
N LEU A 47 7.96 -0.87 -9.58
CA LEU A 47 9.07 0.07 -9.33
C LEU A 47 10.43 -0.59 -9.10
N ASP A 48 10.49 -1.91 -8.95
CA ASP A 48 11.72 -2.63 -8.61
C ASP A 48 11.88 -3.84 -9.54
N PRO A 49 12.23 -3.63 -10.83
CA PRO A 49 12.35 -4.70 -11.82
C PRO A 49 13.19 -5.90 -11.38
N PRO A 50 14.31 -5.75 -10.64
CA PRO A 50 15.06 -6.88 -10.11
C PRO A 50 14.29 -7.80 -9.15
N ARG A 51 13.21 -7.31 -8.53
CA ARG A 51 12.34 -8.08 -7.63
C ARG A 51 11.06 -8.58 -8.29
N GLU A 52 10.79 -8.17 -9.52
CA GLU A 52 9.60 -8.56 -10.25
C GLU A 52 9.71 -10.00 -10.73
N VAL A 53 8.57 -10.69 -10.76
CA VAL A 53 8.47 -12.07 -11.22
C VAL A 53 7.79 -12.05 -12.59
N ALA A 54 8.44 -12.65 -13.59
CA ALA A 54 7.87 -12.76 -14.94
C ALA A 54 6.49 -13.44 -14.89
N GLY A 55 5.51 -12.85 -15.56
CA GLY A 55 4.12 -13.33 -15.57
C GLY A 55 3.31 -13.02 -14.31
N ALA A 56 3.92 -12.44 -13.26
CA ALA A 56 3.18 -12.10 -12.04
C ALA A 56 2.16 -10.99 -12.27
N GLN A 57 2.48 -10.00 -13.10
CA GLN A 57 1.55 -8.93 -13.44
C GLN A 57 0.29 -9.50 -14.13
N GLU A 58 0.47 -10.30 -15.18
CA GLU A 58 -0.62 -10.93 -15.92
C GLU A 58 -1.40 -11.89 -15.02
N GLY A 59 -0.70 -12.65 -14.16
CA GLY A 59 -1.31 -13.53 -13.18
C GLY A 59 -2.16 -12.79 -12.14
N ILE A 60 -1.69 -11.63 -11.64
CA ILE A 60 -2.46 -10.77 -10.74
C ILE A 60 -3.76 -10.32 -11.41
N LEU A 61 -3.68 -9.82 -12.64
CA LEU A 61 -4.85 -9.35 -13.39
C LEU A 61 -5.85 -10.49 -13.62
N SER A 62 -5.37 -11.62 -14.11
CA SER A 62 -6.20 -12.81 -14.36
C SER A 62 -6.85 -13.35 -13.08
N THR A 63 -6.14 -13.31 -11.94
CA THR A 63 -6.74 -13.65 -10.64
C THR A 63 -7.82 -12.66 -10.25
N LEU A 64 -7.61 -11.35 -10.37
CA LEU A 64 -8.64 -10.35 -10.03
C LEU A 64 -9.91 -10.54 -10.87
N GLU A 65 -9.76 -10.71 -12.19
CA GLU A 65 -10.87 -10.93 -13.12
C GLU A 65 -11.63 -12.24 -12.80
N SER A 66 -10.91 -13.35 -12.60
CA SER A 66 -11.54 -14.64 -12.25
C SER A 66 -12.24 -14.64 -10.89
N TYR A 67 -11.86 -13.72 -10.00
CA TYR A 67 -12.50 -13.51 -8.70
C TYR A 67 -13.64 -12.48 -8.78
N GLY A 68 -13.97 -11.98 -9.96
CA GLY A 68 -15.09 -11.06 -10.19
C GLY A 68 -14.81 -9.61 -9.83
N PHE A 69 -13.55 -9.23 -9.59
CA PHE A 69 -13.19 -7.84 -9.35
C PHE A 69 -13.22 -7.05 -10.67
N GLU A 70 -13.88 -5.89 -10.63
CA GLU A 70 -13.95 -4.95 -11.74
C GLU A 70 -13.39 -3.60 -11.26
N TRP A 71 -12.31 -3.13 -11.88
CA TRP A 71 -11.73 -1.80 -11.59
C TRP A 71 -12.21 -0.76 -12.60
N ASP A 72 -12.26 0.50 -12.16
CA ASP A 72 -12.81 1.60 -12.94
C ASP A 72 -11.71 2.36 -13.69
N GLY A 73 -11.82 2.42 -15.02
CA GLY A 73 -10.83 3.10 -15.87
C GLY A 73 -9.60 2.23 -16.14
N GLU A 74 -8.54 2.88 -16.62
CA GLU A 74 -7.35 2.19 -17.10
C GLU A 74 -6.44 1.70 -15.97
N LEU A 75 -5.78 0.56 -16.19
CA LEU A 75 -4.67 0.10 -15.35
C LEU A 75 -3.50 1.08 -15.44
N VAL A 76 -3.07 1.60 -14.30
CA VAL A 76 -1.86 2.43 -14.19
C VAL A 76 -0.66 1.55 -13.86
N ARG A 77 0.51 1.83 -14.46
CA ARG A 77 1.79 1.21 -14.12
C ARG A 77 2.77 2.27 -13.64
N GLN A 78 3.47 2.02 -12.54
CA GLN A 78 4.44 2.95 -11.99
C GLN A 78 5.73 3.01 -12.82
N SER A 79 6.08 1.94 -13.54
CA SER A 79 7.18 1.92 -14.51
C SER A 79 7.03 2.98 -15.61
N ASN A 80 5.80 3.35 -15.96
CA ASN A 80 5.49 4.40 -16.94
C ASN A 80 5.54 5.83 -16.36
N ARG A 81 5.80 5.98 -15.06
CA ARG A 81 5.73 7.27 -14.34
C ARG A 81 7.08 7.78 -13.84
N HIS A 82 8.18 7.15 -14.24
CA HIS A 82 9.53 7.53 -13.81
C HIS A 82 9.90 9.00 -14.07
N GLY A 83 9.38 9.61 -15.15
CA GLY A 83 9.61 11.04 -15.43
C GLY A 83 9.01 11.96 -14.37
N GLU A 84 7.84 11.61 -13.84
CA GLU A 84 7.13 12.38 -12.81
C GLU A 84 7.87 12.30 -11.47
N TYR A 85 8.39 11.12 -11.13
CA TYR A 85 9.22 10.94 -9.94
C TYR A 85 10.56 11.66 -10.06
N ALA A 86 11.18 11.64 -11.25
CA ALA A 86 12.41 12.38 -11.53
C ALA A 86 12.22 13.89 -11.29
N ALA A 87 11.19 14.46 -11.91
CA ALA A 87 10.86 15.88 -11.80
C ALA A 87 10.59 16.29 -10.34
N LEU A 88 9.90 15.44 -9.58
CA LEU A 88 9.67 15.69 -8.16
C LEU A 88 10.97 15.66 -7.34
N VAL A 89 11.84 14.68 -7.57
CA VAL A 89 13.15 14.60 -6.89
C VAL A 89 13.99 15.84 -7.20
N GLU A 90 14.04 16.28 -8.46
CA GLU A 90 14.76 17.49 -8.87
C GLU A 90 14.20 18.75 -8.20
N ARG A 91 12.87 18.88 -8.11
CA ARG A 91 12.21 19.98 -7.41
C ARG A 91 12.56 20.00 -5.92
N LEU A 92 12.52 18.86 -5.25
CA LEU A 92 12.86 18.76 -3.82
C LEU A 92 14.34 19.08 -3.57
N LEU A 93 15.23 18.68 -4.49
CA LEU A 93 16.65 19.03 -4.43
C LEU A 93 16.87 20.54 -4.61
N SER A 94 16.23 21.17 -5.60
CA SER A 94 16.40 22.60 -5.88
C SER A 94 15.86 23.51 -4.76
N GLN A 95 14.84 23.03 -4.03
CA GLN A 95 14.29 23.69 -2.85
C GLN A 95 15.10 23.41 -1.57
N GLY A 96 16.17 22.62 -1.65
CA GLY A 96 16.98 22.23 -0.48
C GLY A 96 16.28 21.27 0.48
N LEU A 97 15.13 20.71 0.09
CA LEU A 97 14.32 19.78 0.89
C LEU A 97 14.81 18.33 0.81
N ALA A 98 15.65 18.02 -0.17
CA ALA A 98 16.33 16.74 -0.30
C ALA A 98 17.84 16.91 -0.45
N TYR A 99 18.61 15.85 -0.23
CA TYR A 99 20.07 15.86 -0.35
C TYR A 99 20.65 14.48 -0.70
N ALA A 100 21.88 14.49 -1.21
CA ALA A 100 22.65 13.29 -1.52
C ALA A 100 23.22 12.61 -0.27
N CYS A 101 23.03 11.30 -0.17
CA CYS A 101 23.56 10.44 0.88
C CYS A 101 24.49 9.38 0.28
N THR A 102 25.77 9.45 0.67
CA THR A 102 26.84 8.53 0.25
C THR A 102 27.15 7.47 1.32
N CYS A 103 26.44 7.45 2.46
CA CYS A 103 26.59 6.41 3.47
C CYS A 103 26.34 5.01 2.89
N SER A 104 27.27 4.09 3.15
CA SER A 104 27.13 2.66 2.88
C SER A 104 26.17 1.99 3.87
N ARG A 105 25.68 0.79 3.54
CA ARG A 105 24.87 -0.02 4.46
C ARG A 105 25.61 -0.28 5.78
N LYS A 106 26.90 -0.59 5.72
CA LYS A 106 27.76 -0.82 6.89
C LYS A 106 27.83 0.39 7.82
N GLN A 107 27.91 1.61 7.27
CA GLN A 107 27.89 2.84 8.09
C GLN A 107 26.55 3.10 8.76
N LEU A 108 25.46 2.51 8.25
CA LEU A 108 24.12 2.64 8.80
C LEU A 108 23.72 1.44 9.67
N GLU A 109 24.59 0.44 9.82
CA GLU A 109 24.37 -0.64 10.78
C GLU A 109 24.28 -0.07 12.21
N GLY A 110 23.39 -0.63 13.03
CA GLY A 110 23.16 -0.17 14.40
C GLY A 110 22.23 1.05 14.55
N THR A 111 21.84 1.70 13.45
CA THR A 111 20.90 2.84 13.48
C THR A 111 19.44 2.45 13.66
N GLN A 112 19.15 1.16 13.72
CA GLN A 112 17.79 0.60 13.80
C GLN A 112 16.85 1.12 12.70
N GLY A 113 17.40 1.51 11.55
CA GLY A 113 16.65 2.04 10.41
C GLY A 113 16.45 3.55 10.44
N ILE A 114 16.81 4.24 11.53
CA ILE A 114 16.66 5.68 11.70
C ILE A 114 17.91 6.38 11.18
N TYR A 115 17.81 7.17 10.11
CA TYR A 115 19.00 7.80 9.54
C TYR A 115 19.61 8.86 10.48
N PRO A 116 20.91 8.78 10.82
CA PRO A 116 21.54 9.66 11.83
C PRO A 116 21.89 11.06 11.32
N GLY A 117 21.54 11.41 10.08
CA GLY A 117 21.76 12.75 9.53
C GLY A 117 23.18 13.04 9.03
N THR A 118 24.06 12.03 8.90
CA THR A 118 25.49 12.19 8.56
C THR A 118 25.73 13.04 7.31
N CYS A 119 24.97 12.82 6.24
CA CYS A 119 25.12 13.55 4.98
C CYS A 119 24.22 14.78 4.87
N ARG A 120 23.39 15.09 5.88
CA ARG A 120 22.30 16.08 5.81
C ARG A 120 22.79 17.44 5.35
N ASN A 121 23.96 17.87 5.80
CA ASN A 121 24.57 19.15 5.42
C ASN A 121 25.96 18.99 4.80
N ALA A 122 26.28 17.80 4.27
CA ALA A 122 27.63 17.47 3.79
C ALA A 122 27.93 17.99 2.37
N GLY A 123 26.92 18.46 1.63
CA GLY A 123 27.11 19.03 0.28
C GLY A 123 27.63 18.04 -0.77
N HIS A 124 27.36 16.74 -0.62
CA HIS A 124 27.79 15.73 -1.60
C HIS A 124 27.13 15.94 -2.97
N GLY A 125 27.86 15.58 -4.03
CA GLY A 125 27.31 15.48 -5.37
C GLY A 125 26.27 14.36 -5.49
N PHE A 126 25.45 14.42 -6.55
CA PHE A 126 24.35 13.48 -6.77
C PHE A 126 24.76 12.16 -7.44
N ALA A 127 26.00 12.08 -7.93
CA ALA A 127 26.55 10.87 -8.54
C ALA A 127 26.78 9.78 -7.48
N ASP A 128 26.40 8.53 -7.79
CA ASP A 128 26.50 7.35 -6.91
C ASP A 128 25.96 7.58 -5.48
N ALA A 129 24.88 8.37 -5.37
CA ALA A 129 24.25 8.72 -4.11
C ALA A 129 22.78 8.31 -4.06
N ALA A 130 22.32 7.89 -2.88
CA ALA A 130 20.89 7.88 -2.61
C ALA A 130 20.42 9.32 -2.36
N ILE A 131 19.17 9.64 -2.70
CA ILE A 131 18.56 10.92 -2.34
C ILE A 131 17.64 10.71 -1.14
N ARG A 132 17.88 11.48 -0.08
CA ARG A 132 17.08 11.49 1.14
C ARG A 132 16.25 12.76 1.22
N LEU A 133 15.04 12.64 1.75
CA LEU A 133 14.21 13.77 2.10
C LEU A 133 14.59 14.27 3.49
N ARG A 134 14.71 15.58 3.67
CA ARG A 134 14.85 16.19 5.00
C ARG A 134 13.55 16.04 5.75
N VAL A 135 13.58 15.39 6.90
CA VAL A 135 12.43 15.15 7.76
C VAL A 135 12.43 16.15 8.92
N PRO A 136 11.27 16.73 9.27
CA PRO A 136 11.18 17.69 10.36
C PRO A 136 11.16 16.99 11.73
N GLU A 137 11.50 17.74 12.78
CA GLU A 137 11.33 17.35 14.18
C GLU A 137 9.87 17.57 14.62
N LEU A 138 8.94 16.89 13.95
CA LEU A 138 7.50 17.02 14.17
C LEU A 138 6.83 15.65 14.32
N SER A 139 5.73 15.66 15.09
CA SER A 139 4.82 14.52 15.19
C SER A 139 3.69 14.63 14.19
N TYR A 140 3.52 13.58 13.39
CA TYR A 140 2.39 13.40 12.50
C TYR A 140 1.40 12.43 13.15
N HIS A 141 0.11 12.69 12.95
CA HIS A 141 -0.97 11.88 13.48
C HIS A 141 -2.09 11.73 12.45
N PHE A 142 -2.83 10.64 12.54
CA PHE A 142 -4.07 10.45 11.80
C PHE A 142 -4.97 9.47 12.56
N VAL A 143 -6.25 9.51 12.22
CA VAL A 143 -7.22 8.53 12.70
C VAL A 143 -7.43 7.49 11.61
N ASP A 144 -6.97 6.27 11.86
CA ASP A 144 -7.30 5.12 11.04
C ASP A 144 -8.73 4.66 11.32
N ARG A 145 -9.48 4.36 10.25
CA ARG A 145 -10.88 3.94 10.36
C ARG A 145 -11.08 2.61 11.09
N VAL A 146 -10.05 1.77 11.20
CA VAL A 146 -10.07 0.49 11.95
C VAL A 146 -9.13 0.52 13.15
N GLN A 147 -7.88 0.94 12.95
CA GLN A 147 -6.84 0.87 13.98
C GLN A 147 -6.88 2.04 14.99
N GLY A 148 -7.70 3.07 14.74
CA GLY A 148 -7.86 4.22 15.63
C GLY A 148 -6.76 5.27 15.50
N ASP A 149 -6.52 6.04 16.57
CA ASP A 149 -5.51 7.09 16.59
C ASP A 149 -4.10 6.49 16.46
N TYR A 150 -3.33 6.99 15.49
CA TYR A 150 -1.94 6.63 15.29
C TYR A 150 -1.08 7.89 15.20
N ARG A 151 0.06 7.89 15.90
CA ARG A 151 1.00 9.01 15.96
C ARG A 151 2.43 8.52 15.85
N GLN A 152 3.26 9.28 15.15
CA GLN A 152 4.70 9.02 15.03
C GLN A 152 5.47 10.34 14.97
N HIS A 153 6.57 10.44 15.72
CA HIS A 153 7.51 11.55 15.66
C HIS A 153 8.59 11.28 14.60
N LEU A 154 8.46 11.92 13.42
CA LEU A 154 9.25 11.54 12.25
C LEU A 154 10.76 11.71 12.45
N GLY A 155 11.22 12.82 13.03
CA GLY A 155 12.66 13.04 13.28
C GLY A 155 13.32 12.00 14.20
N ARG A 156 12.55 11.44 15.15
CA ARG A 156 13.06 10.51 16.17
C ARG A 156 12.89 9.05 15.80
N GLU A 157 11.80 8.72 15.11
CA GLU A 157 11.39 7.34 14.87
C GLU A 157 11.62 6.89 13.42
N VAL A 158 11.92 7.83 12.51
CA VAL A 158 12.13 7.55 11.08
C VAL A 158 13.45 8.14 10.58
N GLY A 159 13.70 9.41 10.89
CA GLY A 159 14.79 10.19 10.31
C GLY A 159 14.62 10.43 8.80
N ASP A 160 15.63 11.05 8.19
CA ASP A 160 15.60 11.41 6.76
C ASP A 160 15.55 10.16 5.87
N PHE A 161 14.37 9.81 5.37
CA PHE A 161 14.16 8.60 4.58
C PHE A 161 14.54 8.78 3.10
N VAL A 162 14.87 7.66 2.44
CA VAL A 162 15.26 7.63 1.03
C VAL A 162 14.03 7.85 0.14
N ILE A 163 14.14 8.76 -0.83
CA ILE A 163 13.15 8.98 -1.91
C ILE A 163 13.63 8.48 -3.27
N ARG A 164 14.95 8.36 -3.46
CA ARG A 164 15.58 7.69 -4.61
C ARG A 164 16.78 6.89 -4.12
N ARG A 165 16.82 5.60 -4.42
CA ARG A 165 17.91 4.69 -4.05
C ARG A 165 19.18 5.02 -4.84
N ARG A 166 20.32 4.53 -4.35
CA ARG A 166 21.63 4.71 -5.03
C ARG A 166 21.68 4.06 -6.41
N ASP A 167 20.97 2.94 -6.58
CA ASP A 167 20.80 2.23 -7.85
C ASP A 167 19.80 2.92 -8.81
N GLY A 168 19.30 4.11 -8.47
CA GLY A 168 18.42 4.91 -9.31
C GLY A 168 16.93 4.64 -9.14
N LEU A 169 16.54 3.56 -8.45
CA LEU A 169 15.12 3.21 -8.26
C LEU A 169 14.42 4.16 -7.28
N TYR A 170 13.18 4.54 -7.59
CA TYR A 170 12.38 5.42 -6.74
C TYR A 170 11.82 4.67 -5.53
N ALA A 171 11.78 5.34 -4.38
CA ALA A 171 11.24 4.73 -3.17
C ALA A 171 9.71 4.73 -3.20
N TYR A 172 9.13 3.65 -2.66
CA TYR A 172 7.68 3.49 -2.50
C TYR A 172 6.99 4.75 -1.91
N GLN A 173 7.57 5.34 -0.86
CA GLN A 173 6.98 6.52 -0.19
C GLN A 173 6.79 7.71 -1.13
N LEU A 174 7.71 7.90 -2.10
CA LEU A 174 7.63 8.99 -3.08
C LEU A 174 6.54 8.69 -4.12
N ALA A 175 6.62 7.52 -4.73
CA ALA A 175 5.78 7.16 -5.86
C ALA A 175 4.30 7.04 -5.45
N VAL A 176 4.02 6.38 -4.32
CA VAL A 176 2.64 6.18 -3.84
C VAL A 176 1.93 7.49 -3.56
N VAL A 177 2.61 8.48 -2.97
CA VAL A 177 2.03 9.79 -2.65
C VAL A 177 1.73 10.57 -3.93
N LEU A 178 2.66 10.59 -4.88
CA LEU A 178 2.46 11.31 -6.13
C LEU A 178 1.35 10.69 -6.97
N ASP A 179 1.30 9.36 -7.04
CA ASP A 179 0.31 8.66 -7.85
C ASP A 179 -1.08 8.66 -7.23
N ASP A 180 -1.18 8.50 -5.90
CA ASP A 180 -2.47 8.60 -5.21
C ASP A 180 -3.06 10.01 -5.40
N ALA A 181 -2.25 11.07 -5.31
CA ALA A 181 -2.72 12.43 -5.59
C ALA A 181 -3.09 12.65 -7.06
N TRP A 182 -2.29 12.15 -8.01
CA TRP A 182 -2.58 12.26 -9.44
C TRP A 182 -3.85 11.50 -9.85
N GLN A 183 -4.10 10.33 -9.26
CA GLN A 183 -5.35 9.56 -9.49
C GLN A 183 -6.55 10.10 -8.69
N GLY A 184 -6.36 11.12 -7.85
CA GLY A 184 -7.40 11.70 -7.02
C GLY A 184 -7.92 10.74 -5.94
N ILE A 185 -7.07 9.84 -5.44
CA ILE A 185 -7.44 8.89 -4.38
C ILE A 185 -7.86 9.65 -3.13
N THR A 186 -9.06 9.35 -2.63
CA THR A 186 -9.63 9.94 -1.42
C THR A 186 -9.55 9.01 -0.22
N ASP A 187 -9.47 7.70 -0.46
CA ASP A 187 -9.54 6.66 0.56
C ASP A 187 -8.52 5.56 0.27
N ILE A 188 -7.60 5.35 1.21
CA ILE A 188 -6.58 4.31 1.14
C ILE A 188 -6.93 3.20 2.11
N VAL A 189 -7.36 2.07 1.54
CA VAL A 189 -7.61 0.82 2.24
C VAL A 189 -6.48 -0.15 1.90
N ARG A 190 -5.66 -0.55 2.88
CA ARG A 190 -4.47 -1.41 2.67
C ARG A 190 -4.12 -2.24 3.90
N GLY A 191 -3.12 -3.11 3.80
CA GLY A 191 -2.65 -3.93 4.92
C GLY A 191 -1.97 -3.13 6.02
N ALA A 192 -2.14 -3.56 7.28
CA ALA A 192 -1.58 -2.92 8.48
C ALA A 192 -0.04 -2.95 8.54
N ASP A 193 0.63 -3.71 7.68
CA ASP A 193 2.07 -3.63 7.49
C ASP A 193 2.57 -2.29 6.93
N LEU A 194 1.65 -1.46 6.41
CA LEU A 194 1.93 -0.12 5.91
C LEU A 194 1.42 0.99 6.85
N LEU A 195 0.93 0.65 8.04
CA LEU A 195 0.40 1.63 9.00
C LEU A 195 1.47 2.67 9.37
N ASP A 196 2.68 2.22 9.68
CA ASP A 196 3.85 3.04 10.02
C ASP A 196 4.41 3.87 8.85
N SER A 197 3.93 3.62 7.63
CA SER A 197 4.30 4.39 6.43
C SER A 197 3.44 5.64 6.29
N THR A 198 2.24 5.63 6.88
CA THR A 198 1.27 6.72 6.75
C THR A 198 1.80 8.07 7.23
N PRO A 199 2.45 8.21 8.40
CA PRO A 199 2.99 9.51 8.84
C PRO A 199 4.04 10.10 7.88
N ARG A 200 4.89 9.26 7.28
CA ARG A 200 5.86 9.69 6.25
C ARG A 200 5.15 10.21 4.99
N GLN A 201 4.05 9.56 4.62
CA GLN A 201 3.26 9.94 3.45
C GLN A 201 2.46 11.22 3.71
N LEU A 202 1.91 11.41 4.90
CA LEU A 202 1.25 12.65 5.31
C LEU A 202 2.21 13.84 5.28
N TYR A 203 3.45 13.65 5.76
CA TYR A 203 4.48 14.68 5.65
C TYR A 203 4.77 15.03 4.19
N LEU A 204 4.96 14.02 3.33
CA LEU A 204 5.22 14.26 1.93
C LEU A 204 4.01 14.93 1.23
N GLN A 205 2.78 14.57 1.58
CA GLN A 205 1.57 15.23 1.08
C GLN A 205 1.53 16.71 1.51
N GLU A 206 1.76 17.00 2.80
CA GLU A 206 1.81 18.37 3.32
C GLU A 206 2.90 19.19 2.62
N LEU A 207 4.11 18.64 2.51
CA LEU A 207 5.25 19.28 1.86
C LEU A 207 4.96 19.66 0.40
N LEU A 208 4.12 18.88 -0.27
CA LEU A 208 3.76 19.05 -1.68
C LEU A 208 2.44 19.81 -1.88
N GLY A 209 1.76 20.21 -0.79
CA GLY A 209 0.44 20.85 -0.84
C GLY A 209 -0.66 19.94 -1.39
N LEU A 210 -0.53 18.63 -1.22
CA LEU A 210 -1.48 17.63 -1.70
C LEU A 210 -2.57 17.35 -0.67
N SER A 211 -3.74 16.90 -1.15
CA SER A 211 -4.81 16.42 -0.28
C SER A 211 -4.39 15.16 0.48
N GLN A 212 -4.80 15.08 1.76
CA GLN A 212 -4.58 13.91 2.59
C GLN A 212 -5.82 12.99 2.53
N PRO A 213 -5.69 11.74 2.07
CA PRO A 213 -6.81 10.81 2.00
C PRO A 213 -7.19 10.28 3.39
N ARG A 214 -8.33 9.62 3.47
CA ARG A 214 -8.75 8.84 4.65
C ARG A 214 -8.06 7.48 4.61
N TYR A 215 -7.70 6.94 5.77
CA TYR A 215 -6.95 5.69 5.87
C TYR A 215 -7.74 4.61 6.60
N LEU A 216 -7.63 3.37 6.10
CA LEU A 216 -8.09 2.15 6.73
C LEU A 216 -7.01 1.08 6.59
N HIS A 217 -6.58 0.49 7.70
CA HIS A 217 -5.58 -0.58 7.68
C HIS A 217 -6.19 -1.91 8.15
N VAL A 218 -6.25 -2.89 7.25
CA VAL A 218 -6.74 -4.24 7.55
C VAL A 218 -5.66 -5.12 8.20
N PRO A 219 -6.03 -6.04 9.11
CA PRO A 219 -5.08 -6.95 9.73
C PRO A 219 -4.29 -7.75 8.70
N LEU A 220 -2.99 -7.93 8.96
CA LEU A 220 -2.17 -8.81 8.17
C LEU A 220 -2.40 -10.27 8.56
N ILE A 221 -2.69 -11.13 7.59
CA ILE A 221 -2.82 -12.56 7.84
C ILE A 221 -1.44 -13.15 8.11
N ILE A 222 -1.27 -13.83 9.24
CA ILE A 222 -0.02 -14.49 9.65
C ILE A 222 -0.21 -16.01 9.75
N GLN A 223 0.83 -16.75 9.38
CA GLN A 223 0.90 -18.20 9.57
C GLN A 223 1.05 -18.55 11.07
N PRO A 224 0.74 -19.80 11.47
CA PRO A 224 0.86 -20.24 12.86
C PRO A 224 2.26 -20.11 13.47
N ASP A 225 3.30 -20.07 12.64
CA ASP A 225 4.70 -19.85 13.04
C ASP A 225 5.06 -18.36 13.25
N GLY A 226 4.08 -17.46 13.09
CA GLY A 226 4.25 -16.02 13.25
C GLY A 226 4.78 -15.31 12.00
N HIS A 227 5.09 -16.03 10.92
CA HIS A 227 5.51 -15.42 9.67
C HIS A 227 4.31 -14.82 8.92
N LYS A 228 4.55 -13.71 8.23
CA LYS A 228 3.54 -13.09 7.35
C LYS A 228 3.10 -14.10 6.30
N LEU A 229 1.79 -14.23 6.08
CA LEU A 229 1.24 -15.07 5.02
C LEU A 229 1.45 -14.36 3.67
N GLY A 230 2.68 -14.39 3.16
CA GLY A 230 3.04 -13.72 1.91
C GLY A 230 4.53 -13.74 1.57
N LYS A 231 4.79 -14.11 0.29
CA LYS A 231 6.05 -14.09 -0.48
C LYS A 231 7.07 -15.19 -0.17
N SER A 232 6.68 -16.45 -0.31
CA SER A 232 7.66 -17.38 -0.91
C SER A 232 7.75 -17.02 -2.40
N TYR A 233 8.95 -16.94 -2.96
CA TYR A 233 9.22 -16.61 -4.38
C TYR A 233 8.60 -17.63 -5.37
N ARG A 234 7.80 -18.59 -4.88
CA ARG A 234 7.27 -19.75 -5.61
C ARG A 234 5.82 -20.10 -5.26
N SER A 235 5.10 -19.26 -4.51
CA SER A 235 3.68 -19.53 -4.27
C SER A 235 2.92 -19.45 -5.60
N PRO A 236 2.16 -20.49 -5.98
CA PRO A 236 1.37 -20.45 -7.21
C PRO A 236 0.29 -19.34 -7.11
N PRO A 237 -0.24 -18.88 -8.25
CA PRO A 237 -1.40 -17.99 -8.27
C PRO A 237 -2.56 -18.58 -7.48
N LEU A 238 -3.42 -17.72 -6.95
CA LEU A 238 -4.67 -18.19 -6.34
C LEU A 238 -5.50 -18.93 -7.40
N PRO A 239 -5.94 -20.17 -7.12
CA PRO A 239 -6.65 -20.97 -8.10
C PRO A 239 -8.04 -20.38 -8.40
N ALA A 240 -8.39 -20.33 -9.69
CA ALA A 240 -9.65 -19.72 -10.16
C ALA A 240 -10.90 -20.50 -9.73
N ASP A 241 -10.81 -21.84 -9.66
CA ASP A 241 -11.89 -22.72 -9.19
C ASP A 241 -12.17 -22.57 -7.67
N GLN A 242 -11.27 -21.91 -6.93
CA GLN A 242 -11.41 -21.62 -5.51
C GLN A 242 -11.83 -20.16 -5.23
N ALA A 243 -12.21 -19.39 -6.25
CA ALA A 243 -12.52 -17.96 -6.10
C ALA A 243 -13.59 -17.68 -5.02
N THR A 244 -14.78 -18.25 -5.15
CA THR A 244 -15.87 -18.04 -4.18
C THR A 244 -15.49 -18.53 -2.75
N PRO A 245 -14.95 -19.75 -2.56
CA PRO A 245 -14.48 -20.19 -1.24
C PRO A 245 -13.43 -19.26 -0.60
N LEU A 246 -12.46 -18.78 -1.37
CA LEU A 246 -11.41 -17.90 -0.86
C LEU A 246 -11.94 -16.49 -0.56
N LEU A 247 -12.90 -15.97 -1.33
CA LEU A 247 -13.60 -14.73 -1.02
C LEU A 247 -14.40 -14.84 0.28
N ILE A 248 -15.14 -15.94 0.48
CA ILE A 248 -15.86 -16.19 1.75
C ILE A 248 -14.87 -16.21 2.92
N ARG A 249 -13.74 -16.89 2.75
CA ARG A 249 -12.69 -16.93 3.76
C ARG A 249 -12.11 -15.54 4.05
N ALA A 250 -11.94 -14.70 3.03
CA ALA A 250 -11.47 -13.33 3.19
C ALA A 250 -12.52 -12.43 3.87
N LEU A 251 -13.82 -12.61 3.58
CA LEU A 251 -14.92 -11.95 4.31
C LEU A 251 -14.89 -12.29 5.80
N ARG A 252 -14.69 -13.58 6.16
CA ARG A 252 -14.51 -13.99 7.56
C ARG A 252 -13.31 -13.32 8.21
N ALA A 253 -12.19 -13.22 7.51
CA ALA A 253 -10.99 -12.55 8.01
C ALA A 253 -11.24 -11.05 8.29
N LEU A 254 -12.13 -10.43 7.50
CA LEU A 254 -12.55 -9.05 7.67
C LEU A 254 -13.74 -8.90 8.64
N GLY A 255 -14.17 -9.96 9.31
CA GLY A 255 -15.29 -9.95 10.25
C GLY A 255 -16.66 -9.68 9.61
N GLN A 256 -16.77 -9.80 8.28
CA GLN A 256 -17.96 -9.42 7.54
C GLN A 256 -19.07 -10.48 7.64
N PRO A 257 -20.35 -10.07 7.57
CA PRO A 257 -21.45 -11.01 7.49
C PRO A 257 -21.34 -11.86 6.22
N LEU A 258 -21.94 -13.05 6.27
CA LEU A 258 -22.08 -13.93 5.12
C LEU A 258 -23.57 -14.10 4.80
N PRO A 259 -23.93 -14.26 3.52
CA PRO A 259 -25.33 -14.50 3.12
C PRO A 259 -25.86 -15.81 3.72
N ASP A 260 -27.12 -15.79 4.16
CA ASP A 260 -27.84 -16.97 4.65
C ASP A 260 -27.98 -18.02 3.53
N GLY A 261 -27.40 -19.20 3.74
CA GLY A 261 -27.20 -20.17 2.66
C GLY A 261 -26.18 -19.61 1.68
N ALA A 262 -24.90 -19.89 1.94
CA ALA A 262 -23.80 -19.40 1.11
C ALA A 262 -24.16 -19.59 -0.37
N PRO A 263 -24.20 -18.51 -1.18
CA PRO A 263 -24.48 -18.67 -2.59
C PRO A 263 -23.39 -19.60 -3.11
N HIS A 264 -23.81 -20.76 -3.62
CA HIS A 264 -23.02 -21.56 -4.55
C HIS A 264 -22.85 -20.81 -5.90
N GLY A 265 -22.74 -19.49 -5.82
CA GLY A 265 -22.85 -18.54 -6.90
C GLY A 265 -21.49 -18.05 -7.37
N GLN A 266 -21.52 -17.34 -8.48
CA GLN A 266 -20.35 -16.80 -9.13
C GLN A 266 -19.69 -15.75 -8.21
N PRO A 267 -18.35 -15.61 -8.21
CA PRO A 267 -17.62 -14.65 -7.37
C PRO A 267 -18.20 -13.22 -7.40
N ALA A 268 -18.64 -12.76 -8.57
CA ALA A 268 -19.25 -11.43 -8.76
C ALA A 268 -20.56 -11.24 -7.98
N GLU A 269 -21.38 -12.29 -7.81
CA GLU A 269 -22.63 -12.21 -7.03
C GLU A 269 -22.33 -12.04 -5.54
N LEU A 270 -21.33 -12.77 -5.04
CA LEU A 270 -20.86 -12.64 -3.66
C LEU A 270 -20.30 -11.24 -3.42
N LEU A 271 -19.48 -10.69 -4.33
CA LEU A 271 -18.94 -9.35 -4.21
C LEU A 271 -20.04 -8.28 -4.20
N ARG A 272 -21.06 -8.41 -5.05
CA ARG A 272 -22.21 -7.49 -5.07
C ARG A 272 -22.98 -7.53 -3.75
N TRP A 273 -23.29 -8.72 -3.24
CA TRP A 273 -23.97 -8.87 -1.96
C TRP A 273 -23.12 -8.30 -0.82
N ALA A 274 -21.83 -8.64 -0.77
CA ALA A 274 -20.92 -8.19 0.27
C ALA A 274 -20.75 -6.67 0.26
N SER A 275 -20.78 -6.03 -0.91
CA SER A 275 -20.70 -4.57 -1.01
C SER A 275 -21.90 -3.86 -0.38
N GLN A 276 -23.09 -4.48 -0.43
CA GLN A 276 -24.31 -3.95 0.19
C GLN A 276 -24.36 -4.16 1.72
N HIS A 277 -23.57 -5.10 2.24
CA HIS A 277 -23.52 -5.47 3.66
C HIS A 277 -22.17 -5.16 4.30
N TRP A 278 -21.33 -4.37 3.62
CA TRP A 278 -20.01 -4.01 4.08
C TRP A 278 -20.10 -3.13 5.33
N ASP A 279 -19.41 -3.52 6.38
CA ASP A 279 -19.24 -2.72 7.59
C ASP A 279 -17.79 -2.77 8.04
N ALA A 280 -17.06 -1.68 7.77
CA ALA A 280 -15.67 -1.53 8.17
C ALA A 280 -15.46 -1.60 9.69
N SER A 281 -16.49 -1.34 10.50
CA SER A 281 -16.38 -1.40 11.97
C SER A 281 -16.27 -2.83 12.51
N LEU A 282 -16.66 -3.83 11.72
CA LEU A 282 -16.54 -5.25 12.05
C LEU A 282 -15.14 -5.81 11.81
N ILE A 283 -14.27 -5.07 11.10
CA ILE A 283 -12.90 -5.50 10.85
C ILE A 283 -12.16 -5.60 12.18
N PRO A 284 -11.47 -6.72 12.47
CA PRO A 284 -10.74 -6.88 13.72
C PRO A 284 -9.76 -5.73 13.96
N ARG A 285 -9.82 -5.13 15.15
CA ARG A 285 -8.90 -4.08 15.59
C ARG A 285 -7.57 -4.68 16.07
N SER A 286 -6.84 -5.26 15.14
CA SER A 286 -5.50 -5.81 15.35
C SER A 286 -4.63 -5.58 14.12
N LEU A 287 -3.31 -5.53 14.32
CA LEU A 287 -2.35 -5.41 13.21
C LEU A 287 -2.17 -6.73 12.47
N THR A 288 -2.41 -7.85 13.16
CA THR A 288 -2.25 -9.20 12.61
C THR A 288 -3.43 -10.08 12.99
N LEU A 289 -3.72 -11.07 12.15
CA LEU A 289 -4.74 -12.08 12.36
C LEU A 289 -4.17 -13.46 12.02
N ALA A 290 -4.27 -14.41 12.95
CA ALA A 290 -3.71 -15.74 12.75
C ALA A 290 -4.58 -16.53 11.77
N GLU A 291 -3.95 -17.16 10.76
CA GLU A 291 -4.65 -17.96 9.76
C GLU A 291 -5.51 -19.07 10.38
N ALA A 292 -5.05 -19.64 11.50
CA ALA A 292 -5.77 -20.68 12.24
C ALA A 292 -7.14 -20.23 12.78
N GLN A 293 -7.35 -18.93 12.94
CA GLN A 293 -8.62 -18.33 13.39
C GLN A 293 -9.64 -18.18 12.25
N LEU A 294 -9.26 -18.45 11.00
CA LEU A 294 -10.07 -18.27 9.79
C LEU A 294 -10.81 -19.53 9.33
N ARG A 295 -11.00 -20.51 10.22
CA ARG A 295 -11.69 -21.77 9.92
C ARG A 295 -13.20 -21.55 9.89
#